data_AF-K4AJ63-F1
#
_entry.id   AF-K4AJ63-F1
#
_cell.length_a   1.000
_cell.length_b   1.000
_cell.length_c   1.000
_cell.angle_alpha   90.00
_cell.angle_beta   90.00
_cell.angle_gamma   90.00
#
_symmetry.space_group_name_H-M   'P 1'
#
loop_
_entity.id
_entity.type
_entity.pdbx_description
1 polymer ?
#
loop_
_entity_poly.entity_id
_entity_poly.type
_entity_poly.pdbx_seq_one_letter_code
_entity_poly.pdbx_strand_id
1 'polypeptide(L)'
;RAGKYITRKNNSHWTAKEVKLLVHGVSKFGVGRWSKLKKKYFKTSVRTAVNLKDKWRNLLRAYQKNIQKYTLLDLEPPLVEQIRKLAVKHPYPKRRHS
;
A
#
# COMPACT_ATOMS: atom_id res chain seq x y z
N ARG A 1 1.74 -9.97 38.04
CA ARG A 1 2.34 -9.72 36.70
C ARG A 1 1.38 -10.27 35.64
N ALA A 2 0.55 -9.43 35.02
CA ALA A 2 -0.34 -9.88 33.94
C ALA A 2 0.39 -9.75 32.59
N GLY A 3 0.60 -10.88 31.92
CA GLY A 3 1.12 -10.92 30.56
C GLY A 3 0.18 -10.16 29.63
N LYS A 4 0.66 -9.06 29.07
CA LYS A 4 -0.06 -8.30 28.03
C LYS A 4 -0.15 -9.18 26.79
N TYR A 5 -1.22 -9.96 26.67
CA TYR A 5 -1.62 -10.55 25.40
C TYR A 5 -1.76 -9.41 24.40
N ILE A 6 -0.81 -9.31 23.47
CA ILE A 6 -0.92 -8.44 22.31
C ILE A 6 -1.97 -9.09 21.42
N THR A 7 -3.25 -8.91 21.77
CA THR A 7 -4.34 -9.20 20.86
C THR A 7 -4.01 -8.49 19.56
N ARG A 8 -4.05 -9.21 18.43
CA ARG A 8 -3.74 -8.66 17.11
C ARG A 8 -4.75 -7.56 16.84
N LYS A 9 -4.41 -6.33 17.26
CA LYS A 9 -5.22 -5.13 17.20
C LYS A 9 -5.76 -5.07 15.79
N ASN A 10 -7.06 -5.33 15.66
CA ASN A 10 -7.74 -5.68 14.41
C ASN A 10 -7.05 -5.04 13.21
N ASN A 11 -6.59 -5.87 12.26
CA ASN A 11 -6.10 -5.41 10.96
C ASN A 11 -7.22 -4.57 10.32
N SER A 12 -7.29 -3.27 10.64
CA SER A 12 -8.33 -2.40 10.11
C SER A 12 -8.24 -2.53 8.60
N HIS A 13 -9.38 -2.75 7.95
CA HIS A 13 -9.42 -2.83 6.50
C HIS A 13 -8.82 -1.55 5.91
N TRP A 14 -8.06 -1.69 4.82
CA TRP A 14 -7.51 -0.53 4.12
C TRP A 14 -8.65 0.19 3.42
N THR A 15 -8.95 1.41 3.86
CA THR A 15 -10.02 2.21 3.26
C THR A 15 -9.59 2.74 1.89
N ALA A 16 -10.56 3.07 1.02
CA ALA A 16 -10.28 3.71 -0.27
C ALA A 16 -9.46 5.01 -0.12
N LYS A 17 -9.71 5.80 0.94
CA LYS A 17 -8.94 7.02 1.26
C LYS A 17 -7.48 6.70 1.58
N GLU A 18 -7.22 5.68 2.41
CA GLU A 18 -5.86 5.24 2.70
C GLU A 18 -5.15 4.74 1.42
N VAL A 19 -5.85 3.98 0.58
CA VAL A 19 -5.28 3.53 -0.70
C VAL A 19 -4.95 4.71 -1.60
N LYS A 20 -5.86 5.69 -1.77
CA LYS A 20 -5.61 6.93 -2.53
C LYS A 20 -4.37 7.67 -2.03
N LEU A 21 -4.22 7.84 -0.72
CA LEU A 21 -3.03 8.47 -0.11
C LEU A 21 -1.74 7.67 -0.36
N LEU A 22 -1.81 6.34 -0.30
CA LEU A 22 -0.68 5.47 -0.63
C LEU A 22 -0.27 5.65 -2.10
N VAL A 23 -1.22 5.57 -3.05
CA VAL A 23 -0.94 5.73 -4.48
C VAL A 23 -0.35 7.12 -4.76
N HIS A 24 -0.93 8.18 -4.19
CA HIS A 24 -0.41 9.54 -4.34
C HIS A 24 1.01 9.67 -3.77
N GLY A 25 1.26 9.09 -2.60
CA GLY A 25 2.58 9.08 -1.98
C GLY A 25 3.62 8.31 -2.79
N VAL A 26 3.27 7.17 -3.38
CA VAL A 26 4.14 6.42 -4.29
C VAL A 26 4.40 7.21 -5.57
N SER A 27 3.40 7.90 -6.12
CA SER A 27 3.55 8.77 -7.29
C SER A 27 4.56 9.90 -7.05
N LYS A 28 4.49 10.55 -5.87
CA LYS A 28 5.41 11.65 -5.53
C LYS A 28 6.81 11.21 -5.09
N PHE A 29 6.92 10.15 -4.28
CA PHE A 29 8.19 9.80 -3.65
C PHE A 29 8.90 8.60 -4.29
N GLY A 30 8.19 7.83 -5.09
CA GLY A 30 8.64 6.55 -5.61
C GLY A 30 8.60 5.42 -4.58
N VAL A 31 8.77 4.20 -5.08
CA VAL A 31 8.80 2.98 -4.27
C VAL A 31 10.10 2.90 -3.45
N GLY A 32 9.99 2.60 -2.15
CA GLY A 32 11.13 2.44 -1.24
C GLY A 32 11.30 3.56 -0.21
N ARG A 33 10.65 4.72 -0.39
CA ARG A 33 10.68 5.84 0.56
C ARG A 33 9.49 5.81 1.53
N TRP A 34 9.19 4.63 2.07
CA TRP A 34 7.98 4.39 2.87
C TRP A 34 7.93 5.20 4.16
N SER A 35 9.05 5.40 4.84
CA SER A 35 9.12 6.23 6.04
C SER A 35 8.80 7.70 5.75
N LYS A 36 9.26 8.23 4.61
CA LYS A 36 8.95 9.59 4.15
C LYS A 36 7.46 9.73 3.80
N LEU A 37 6.93 8.73 3.10
CA LEU A 37 5.50 8.65 2.77
C LEU A 37 4.64 8.60 4.05
N LYS A 38 5.01 7.76 5.02
CA LYS A 38 4.33 7.66 6.32
C LYS A 38 4.31 9.01 7.03
N LYS A 39 5.47 9.66 7.14
CA LYS A 39 5.61 10.95 7.83
C LYS A 39 4.74 12.04 7.19
N LYS A 40 4.58 12.03 5.87
CA LYS A 40 3.83 13.06 5.14
C LYS A 40 2.32 12.81 5.10
N TYR A 41 1.87 11.58 4.85
CA TYR A 41 0.46 11.29 4.56
C TYR A 41 -0.25 10.43 5.62
N PHE A 42 0.50 9.76 6.50
CA PHE A 42 -0.02 8.82 7.50
C PHE A 42 0.49 9.17 8.90
N LYS A 43 0.71 10.47 9.19
CA LYS A 43 1.33 10.91 10.46
C LYS A 43 0.57 10.39 11.68
N THR A 44 -0.75 10.50 11.67
CA THR A 44 -1.70 10.09 12.72
C THR A 44 -2.25 8.67 12.54
N SER A 45 -1.93 8.01 11.43
CA SER A 45 -2.46 6.68 11.14
C SER A 45 -1.69 5.61 11.92
N VAL A 46 -2.40 4.53 12.27
CA VAL A 46 -1.80 3.31 12.83
C VAL A 46 -0.93 2.57 11.82
N ARG A 47 -1.03 2.90 10.52
CA ARG A 47 -0.21 2.28 9.47
C ARG A 47 1.27 2.64 9.63
N THR A 48 2.09 1.61 9.68
CA THR A 48 3.56 1.75 9.68
C THR A 48 4.12 1.82 8.25
N ALA A 49 5.38 2.23 8.12
CA ALA A 49 6.11 2.17 6.85
C ALA A 49 6.11 0.76 6.24
N VAL A 50 6.17 -0.28 7.07
CA VAL A 50 6.08 -1.68 6.66
C VAL A 50 4.70 -1.99 6.10
N ASN A 51 3.62 -1.56 6.78
CA ASN A 51 2.26 -1.78 6.28
C ASN A 51 2.03 -1.14 4.91
N LEU A 52 2.58 0.06 4.67
CA LEU A 52 2.51 0.74 3.38
C LEU A 52 3.21 -0.05 2.26
N LYS A 53 4.43 -0.53 2.54
CA LYS A 53 5.21 -1.38 1.62
C LYS A 53 4.44 -2.65 1.27
N ASP A 54 3.92 -3.34 2.28
CA ASP A 54 3.20 -4.60 2.11
C ASP A 54 1.86 -4.39 1.38
N LYS A 55 1.13 -3.32 1.69
CA LYS A 55 -0.09 -2.98 0.97
C LYS A 55 0.19 -2.67 -0.50
N TRP A 56 1.25 -1.90 -0.81
CA TRP A 56 1.65 -1.64 -2.19
C TRP A 56 1.98 -2.94 -2.92
N ARG A 57 2.78 -3.83 -2.32
CA ARG A 57 3.07 -5.16 -2.90
C ARG A 57 1.79 -5.96 -3.16
N ASN A 58 0.85 -5.95 -2.23
CA ASN A 58 -0.41 -6.68 -2.37
C ASN A 58 -1.30 -6.07 -3.48
N LEU A 59 -1.34 -4.75 -3.62
CA LEU A 59 -2.00 -4.08 -4.74
C LEU A 59 -1.38 -4.52 -6.07
N LEU A 60 -0.05 -4.46 -6.19
CA LEU A 60 0.62 -4.90 -7.41
C LEU A 60 0.29 -6.35 -7.78
N ARG A 61 0.32 -7.28 -6.81
CA ARG A 61 -0.05 -8.67 -7.05
C ARG A 61 -1.50 -8.83 -7.50
N ALA A 62 -2.42 -8.10 -6.88
CA ALA A 62 -3.84 -8.12 -7.25
C ALA A 62 -4.06 -7.63 -8.69
N TYR A 63 -3.39 -6.55 -9.09
CA TYR A 63 -3.59 -5.92 -10.39
C TYR A 63 -2.71 -6.47 -11.52
N GLN A 64 -1.63 -7.21 -11.22
CA GLN A 64 -0.79 -7.89 -12.22
C GLN A 64 -1.32 -9.27 -12.63
N LYS A 65 -1.95 -10.02 -11.71
CA LYS A 65 -2.36 -11.41 -11.96
C LYS A 65 -3.82 -11.58 -12.44
N ASN A 66 -4.53 -10.48 -12.71
CA ASN A 66 -5.92 -10.50 -13.17
C ASN A 66 -6.85 -11.38 -12.29
N ILE A 67 -6.57 -11.45 -10.97
CA ILE A 67 -7.36 -12.27 -10.04
C ILE A 67 -8.53 -11.42 -9.56
N GLN A 68 -9.60 -11.37 -10.37
CA GLN A 68 -11.04 -11.35 -10.01
C GLN A 68 -11.47 -10.75 -8.65
N LYS A 69 -10.81 -9.69 -8.15
CA LYS A 69 -11.02 -9.16 -6.78
C LYS A 69 -11.07 -7.63 -6.73
N TYR A 70 -11.62 -7.00 -7.74
CA TYR A 70 -12.18 -5.65 -7.58
C TYR A 70 -13.33 -5.66 -6.53
N THR A 71 -13.88 -6.85 -6.25
CA THR A 71 -15.02 -7.16 -5.37
C THR A 71 -14.84 -6.89 -3.86
N LEU A 72 -13.67 -6.46 -3.37
CA LEU A 72 -13.45 -6.26 -1.92
C LEU A 72 -13.19 -4.80 -1.49
N LEU A 73 -12.96 -3.90 -2.44
CA LEU A 73 -12.79 -2.48 -2.19
C LEU A 73 -13.25 -1.77 -3.47
N ASP A 74 -14.42 -1.13 -3.44
CA ASP A 74 -14.94 -0.24 -4.50
C ASP A 74 -13.95 0.91 -4.77
N LEU A 75 -12.87 0.58 -5.48
CA LEU A 75 -11.83 1.49 -5.87
C LEU A 75 -12.16 1.93 -7.28
N GLU A 76 -12.52 3.21 -7.40
CA GLU A 76 -12.76 3.93 -8.65
C GLU A 76 -11.80 3.48 -9.78
N PRO A 77 -12.30 3.12 -10.99
CA PRO A 77 -11.50 2.65 -12.12
C PRO A 77 -10.25 3.49 -12.46
N PRO A 78 -10.26 4.84 -12.38
CA PRO A 78 -9.08 5.66 -12.63
C PRO A 78 -7.90 5.37 -11.69
N LEU A 79 -8.18 4.95 -10.46
CA LEU A 79 -7.15 4.65 -9.47
C LEU A 79 -6.43 3.33 -9.77
N VAL A 80 -7.16 2.36 -10.32
CA VAL A 80 -6.59 1.08 -10.76
C VAL A 80 -5.59 1.31 -11.89
N GLU A 81 -5.96 2.15 -12.86
CA GLU A 81 -5.08 2.50 -13.97
C GLU A 81 -3.83 3.24 -13.49
N GLN A 82 -3.98 4.14 -12.51
CA GLN A 82 -2.84 4.81 -11.89
C GLN A 82 -1.89 3.84 -11.18
N ILE A 83 -2.42 2.80 -10.53
CA ILE A 83 -1.59 1.75 -9.91
C ILE A 83 -0.81 0.97 -10.96
N ARG A 84 -1.44 0.60 -12.09
CA ARG A 84 -0.77 -0.09 -13.21
C ARG A 84 0.36 0.76 -13.81
N LYS A 85 0.10 2.03 -14.09
CA LYS A 85 1.12 2.96 -14.60
C LYS A 85 2.30 3.10 -13.64
N LEU A 86 2.03 3.24 -12.35
CA LEU A 86 3.07 3.32 -11.33
C LEU A 86 3.82 1.99 -11.15
N ALA A 87 3.19 0.85 -11.36
CA ALA A 87 3.84 -0.46 -11.32
C ALA A 87 4.93 -0.58 -12.40
N VAL A 88 4.65 -0.10 -13.61
CA VAL A 88 5.61 -0.06 -14.72
C VAL A 88 6.74 0.92 -14.41
N LYS A 89 6.40 2.13 -13.93
CA LYS A 89 7.38 3.18 -13.61
C LYS A 89 8.28 2.82 -12.41
N HIS A 90 7.75 2.07 -11.45
CA HIS A 90 8.43 1.68 -10.23
C HIS A 90 8.28 0.18 -9.97
N PRO A 91 9.02 -0.66 -10.72
CA PRO A 91 8.93 -2.11 -10.57
C PRO A 91 9.30 -2.51 -9.15
N TYR A 92 8.43 -3.31 -8.54
CA TYR A 92 8.63 -3.87 -7.21
C TYR A 92 8.46 -5.41 -7.25
N PRO A 93 9.37 -6.20 -6.66
CA PRO A 93 10.57 -5.76 -5.95
C PRO A 93 11.55 -5.04 -6.87
N LYS A 94 12.24 -4.00 -6.36
CA LYS A 94 13.32 -3.35 -7.11
C LYS A 94 14.30 -4.45 -7.49
N ARG A 95 14.56 -4.65 -8.79
CA ARG A 95 15.63 -5.54 -9.22
C ARG A 95 16.90 -5.04 -8.53
N ARG A 96 17.46 -5.88 -7.65
CA ARG A 96 18.85 -5.67 -7.23
C ARG A 96 19.66 -5.88 -8.50
N HIS A 97 20.36 -4.85 -8.95
CA HIS A 97 21.49 -5.10 -9.83
C HIS A 97 22.46 -5.93 -9.00
N SER A 98 22.71 -7.15 -9.46
CA SER A 98 23.81 -7.99 -8.97
C SER A 98 25.14 -7.33 -9.31
#